data_AF-A0A1F8B4G8-F1
#
_entry.id   AF-A0A1F8B4G8-F1
#
_cell.length_a   1.000
_cell.length_b   1.000
_cell.length_c   1.000
_cell.angle_alpha   90.00
_cell.angle_beta   90.00
_cell.angle_gamma   90.00
#
_symmetry.space_group_name_H-M   'P 1'
#
loop_
_entity.id
_entity.type
_entity.pdbx_description
1 polymer ?
#
loop_
_entity_poly.entity_id
_entity_poly.type
_entity_poly.pdbx_seq_one_letter_code
_entity_poly.pdbx_strand_id
1 'polypeptide(L)'
;MDVKVVQKFIVTSPKKLRETARLVKNLEPREAVERLPFLRKKAAFYLRKVILTALADAKQKGIGEEKLTFKEIQVNEGPRLKRWRAGARGRAKPYKKRTSHIRVILVSKAQKASGKAVKVQSKTENTENLKNKYRQRRSKVRDKKQ
;
A
#
# COMPACT_ATOMS: atom_id res chain seq x y z
N MET A 1 11.63 7.03 14.67
CA MET A 1 11.04 8.39 14.64
C MET A 1 9.97 8.44 13.55
N ASP A 2 8.85 9.11 13.80
CA ASP A 2 7.69 9.15 12.89
C ASP A 2 7.63 10.51 12.16
N VAL A 3 7.52 10.49 10.83
CA VAL A 3 7.35 11.67 9.99
C VAL A 3 5.90 11.72 9.53
N LYS A 4 5.20 12.81 9.86
CA LYS A 4 3.76 12.97 9.59
C LYS A 4 3.54 14.13 8.61
N VAL A 5 2.90 13.84 7.49
CA VAL A 5 2.52 14.86 6.50
C VAL A 5 1.04 14.80 6.23
N VAL A 6 0.39 15.97 6.18
CA VAL A 6 -1.04 16.09 5.90
C VAL A 6 -1.26 17.10 4.78
N GLN A 7 -1.92 16.67 3.71
CA GLN A 7 -2.39 17.54 2.64
C GLN A 7 -3.91 17.69 2.73
N LYS A 8 -4.37 18.94 2.86
CA LYS A 8 -5.79 19.27 2.99
C LYS A 8 -6.38 19.77 1.66
N PHE A 9 -7.72 19.75 1.60
CA PHE A 9 -8.59 20.27 0.54
C PHE A 9 -8.29 19.80 -0.89
N ILE A 10 -8.02 18.50 -1.08
CA ILE A 10 -7.81 17.94 -2.41
C ILE A 10 -9.15 17.74 -3.10
N VAL A 11 -9.32 18.30 -4.30
CA VAL A 11 -10.56 18.21 -5.10
C VAL A 11 -10.65 16.86 -5.83
N THR A 12 -10.63 15.77 -5.07
CA THR A 12 -10.80 14.39 -5.53
C THR A 12 -11.63 13.61 -4.53
N SER A 13 -12.45 12.68 -5.03
CA SER A 13 -13.26 11.79 -4.18
C SER A 13 -12.36 10.87 -3.35
N PRO A 14 -12.63 10.71 -2.04
CA PRO A 14 -11.88 9.81 -1.16
C PRO A 14 -11.78 8.38 -1.69
N LYS A 15 -12.85 7.86 -2.33
CA LYS A 15 -12.87 6.50 -2.89
C LYS A 15 -11.77 6.26 -3.92
N LYS A 16 -11.57 7.22 -4.84
CA LYS A 16 -10.55 7.13 -5.90
C LYS A 16 -9.13 7.16 -5.33
N LEU A 17 -8.90 7.99 -4.31
CA LEU A 17 -7.62 8.06 -3.61
C LEU A 17 -7.33 6.81 -2.77
N ARG A 18 -8.33 6.26 -2.06
CA ARG A 18 -8.18 5.02 -1.28
C ARG A 18 -7.78 3.84 -2.14
N GLU A 19 -8.34 3.75 -3.34
CA GLU A 19 -7.99 2.69 -4.29
C GLU A 19 -6.51 2.76 -4.68
N THR A 20 -6.00 3.94 -5.01
CA THR A 20 -4.58 4.13 -5.32
C THR A 20 -3.68 3.94 -4.09
N ALA A 21 -4.09 4.43 -2.91
CA ALA A 21 -3.33 4.29 -1.67
C ALA A 21 -3.15 2.82 -1.26
N ARG A 22 -4.14 1.95 -1.51
CA ARG A 22 -4.05 0.50 -1.25
C ARG A 22 -2.94 -0.17 -2.07
N LEU A 23 -2.71 0.27 -3.31
CA LEU A 23 -1.66 -0.26 -4.17
C LEU A 23 -0.26 0.08 -3.64
N VAL A 24 -0.12 1.25 -3.01
CA VAL A 24 1.16 1.82 -2.59
C VAL A 24 1.55 1.42 -1.17
N LYS A 25 0.59 1.05 -0.32
CA LYS A 25 0.79 0.82 1.12
C LYS A 25 1.95 -0.15 1.46
N ASN A 26 2.19 -1.14 0.61
CA ASN A 26 3.19 -2.19 0.85
C ASN A 26 4.52 -1.96 0.11
N LEU A 27 4.65 -0.87 -0.64
CA LEU A 27 5.87 -0.53 -1.36
C LEU A 27 6.78 0.33 -0.50
N GLU A 28 8.05 0.44 -0.88
CA GLU A 28 8.93 1.43 -0.25
C GLU A 28 8.59 2.85 -0.78
N PRO A 29 8.77 3.91 0.03
CA PRO A 29 8.39 5.27 -0.37
C PRO A 29 9.06 5.75 -1.67
N ARG A 30 10.29 5.34 -1.93
CA ARG A 30 11.02 5.64 -3.16
C ARG A 30 10.41 4.94 -4.37
N GLU A 31 10.22 3.63 -4.28
CA GLU A 31 9.56 2.81 -5.30
C GLU A 31 8.14 3.32 -5.63
N ALA A 32 7.41 3.76 -4.60
CA ALA A 32 6.08 4.34 -4.77
C ALA A 32 6.09 5.58 -5.67
N VAL A 33 7.06 6.49 -5.50
CA VAL A 33 7.20 7.73 -6.28
C VAL A 33 7.48 7.44 -7.75
N GLU A 34 8.24 6.38 -8.03
CA GLU A 34 8.59 5.92 -9.38
C GLU A 34 7.42 5.22 -10.06
N ARG A 35 6.64 4.43 -9.32
CA ARG A 35 5.51 3.65 -9.87
C ARG A 35 4.24 4.48 -10.10
N LEU A 36 3.99 5.48 -9.26
CA LEU A 36 2.75 6.29 -9.30
C LEU A 36 2.47 6.99 -10.64
N PRO A 37 3.45 7.58 -11.35
CA PRO A 37 3.25 8.20 -12.66
C PRO A 37 2.65 7.28 -13.72
N PHE A 38 2.97 5.98 -13.67
CA PHE A 38 2.49 5.00 -14.65
C PHE A 38 1.05 4.53 -14.38
N LEU A 39 0.49 4.85 -13.21
CA LEU A 39 -0.91 4.62 -12.95
C LEU A 39 -1.74 5.66 -13.72
N ARG A 40 -2.57 5.19 -14.66
CA ARG A 40 -3.52 6.01 -15.45
C ARG A 40 -4.69 6.56 -14.61
N LYS A 41 -4.41 7.15 -13.45
CA LYS A 41 -5.39 7.66 -12.47
C LYS A 41 -4.92 9.03 -11.96
N LYS A 42 -5.79 10.06 -12.06
CA LYS A 42 -5.54 11.40 -11.49
C LYS A 42 -5.19 11.39 -10.00
N ALA A 43 -5.71 10.42 -9.24
CA ALA A 43 -5.41 10.24 -7.82
C ALA A 43 -3.91 9.99 -7.56
N ALA A 44 -3.20 9.36 -8.49
CA ALA A 44 -1.77 9.06 -8.36
C ALA A 44 -0.91 10.33 -8.33
N PHE A 45 -1.29 11.35 -9.11
CA PHE A 45 -0.61 12.64 -9.11
C PHE A 45 -0.61 13.30 -7.73
N TYR A 46 -1.77 13.34 -7.06
CA TYR A 46 -1.88 13.92 -5.72
C TYR A 46 -1.12 13.09 -4.68
N LEU A 47 -1.23 11.76 -4.74
CA LEU A 47 -0.53 10.88 -3.80
C LEU A 47 1.00 11.03 -3.92
N ARG A 48 1.51 11.09 -5.17
CA ARG A 48 2.95 11.28 -5.45
C ARG A 48 3.47 12.57 -4.85
N LYS A 49 2.73 13.68 -5.02
CA LYS A 49 3.12 14.97 -4.45
C LYS A 49 3.25 14.91 -2.94
N VAL A 50 2.31 14.27 -2.25
CA VAL A 50 2.34 14.15 -0.77
C VAL A 50 3.51 13.27 -0.31
N ILE A 51 3.80 12.17 -1.02
CA ILE A 51 4.93 11.29 -0.67
C ILE A 51 6.26 12.01 -0.86
N LEU A 52 6.42 12.78 -1.95
CA LEU A 52 7.61 13.61 -2.16
C LEU A 52 7.81 14.63 -1.03
N THR A 53 6.75 15.30 -0.59
CA THR A 53 6.81 16.21 0.56
C THR A 53 7.21 15.47 1.85
N ALA A 54 6.71 14.24 2.06
CA ALA A 54 7.09 13.44 3.23
C ALA A 54 8.55 12.97 3.20
N LEU A 55 9.07 12.64 2.02
CA LEU A 55 10.49 12.33 1.83
C LEU A 55 11.37 13.56 2.10
N ALA A 56 10.98 14.73 1.60
CA ALA A 56 11.69 15.98 1.86
C ALA A 56 11.72 16.32 3.36
N ASP A 57 10.60 16.18 4.08
CA ASP A 57 10.54 16.40 5.54
C ASP A 57 11.39 15.36 6.30
N ALA A 58 11.41 14.10 5.86
CA ALA A 58 12.28 13.09 6.44
C ALA A 58 13.77 13.40 6.23
N LYS A 59 14.14 13.88 5.03
CA LYS A 59 15.50 14.31 4.70
C LYS A 59 15.93 15.50 5.57
N GLN A 60 15.06 16.48 5.77
CA GLN A 60 15.32 17.61 6.66
C GLN A 60 15.56 17.18 8.12
N LYS A 61 14.93 16.08 8.56
CA LYS A 61 15.15 15.46 9.87
C LYS A 61 16.36 14.52 9.94
N GLY A 62 17.17 14.44 8.87
CA GLY A 62 18.38 13.61 8.81
C GLY A 62 18.13 12.11 8.63
N ILE A 63 16.92 11.71 8.22
CA ILE A 63 16.58 10.30 7.99
C ILE A 63 16.81 9.97 6.51
N GLY A 64 17.66 8.98 6.23
CA GLY A 64 17.91 8.51 4.86
C GLY A 64 16.67 7.86 4.22
N GLU A 65 16.42 8.18 2.96
CA GLU A 65 15.22 7.76 2.20
C GLU A 65 15.08 6.24 2.12
N GLU A 66 16.20 5.52 1.99
CA GLU A 66 16.31 4.06 1.91
C GLU A 66 15.79 3.33 3.17
N LYS A 67 15.77 4.02 4.32
CA LYS A 67 15.38 3.44 5.61
C LYS A 67 13.93 3.74 5.96
N LEU A 68 13.15 4.34 5.08
CA LEU A 68 11.76 4.74 5.36
C LEU A 68 10.76 3.68 4.91
N THR A 69 9.71 3.50 5.70
CA THR A 69 8.59 2.63 5.36
C THR A 69 7.27 3.34 5.67
N PHE A 70 6.21 3.03 4.92
CA PHE A 70 4.88 3.52 5.23
C PHE A 70 4.34 2.80 6.47
N LYS A 71 4.12 3.54 7.56
CA LYS A 71 3.31 3.05 8.69
C LYS A 71 1.85 3.11 8.32
N GLU A 72 1.44 4.25 7.76
CA GLU A 72 0.05 4.49 7.45
C GLU A 72 -0.14 5.50 6.31
N ILE A 73 -1.11 5.21 5.44
CA ILE A 73 -1.62 6.14 4.43
C ILE A 73 -3.13 6.23 4.63
N GLN A 74 -3.57 7.31 5.27
CA GLN A 74 -4.99 7.56 5.52
C GLN A 74 -5.54 8.56 4.50
N VAL A 75 -6.77 8.29 4.04
CA VAL A 75 -7.51 9.20 3.16
C VAL A 75 -8.85 9.50 3.82
N ASN A 76 -8.94 10.70 4.36
CA ASN A 76 -10.11 11.23 5.05
C ASN A 76 -10.98 12.03 4.08
N GLU A 77 -12.27 12.09 4.40
CA GLU A 77 -13.20 12.93 3.65
C GLU A 77 -13.07 14.38 4.11
N GLY A 78 -13.14 15.31 3.15
CA GLY A 78 -13.15 16.74 3.41
C GLY A 78 -14.54 17.35 3.21
N PRO A 79 -14.66 18.70 3.22
CA PRO A 79 -15.93 19.37 2.98
C PRO A 79 -16.52 19.00 1.61
N ARG A 80 -17.85 18.82 1.59
CA ARG A 80 -18.60 18.50 0.37
C ARG A 80 -19.30 19.76 -0.13
N LEU A 81 -19.01 20.15 -1.36
CA LEU A 81 -19.65 21.30 -1.98
C LEU A 81 -20.97 20.86 -2.62
N LYS A 82 -22.07 21.56 -2.32
CA LYS A 82 -23.39 21.34 -2.93
C LYS A 82 -23.39 21.93 -4.35
N ARG A 83 -23.86 21.17 -5.34
CA ARG A 83 -23.97 21.56 -6.75
C ARG A 83 -25.26 20.99 -7.36
N TRP A 84 -25.69 21.55 -8.48
CA TRP A 84 -26.92 21.16 -9.17
C TRP A 84 -26.62 20.94 -10.66
N ARG A 85 -27.35 20.01 -11.27
CA ARG A 85 -27.42 19.84 -12.73
C ARG A 85 -28.86 20.01 -13.17
N ALA A 86 -29.05 20.60 -14.35
CA ALA A 86 -30.34 20.60 -15.00
C ALA A 86 -30.78 19.14 -15.25
N GLY A 87 -32.03 18.85 -14.95
CA GLY A 87 -32.69 17.56 -15.17
C GLY A 87 -33.93 17.72 -16.04
N ALA A 88 -34.50 16.60 -16.45
CA ALA A 88 -35.71 16.59 -17.27
C ALA A 88 -36.88 17.31 -16.57
N ARG A 89 -37.75 17.95 -17.38
CA ARG A 89 -38.96 18.66 -16.94
C ARG A 89 -38.69 19.71 -15.84
N GLY A 90 -37.66 20.55 -16.03
CA GLY A 90 -37.33 21.65 -15.10
C GLY A 90 -36.80 21.21 -13.73
N ARG A 91 -36.52 19.92 -13.51
CA ARG A 91 -36.07 19.41 -12.21
C ARG A 91 -34.58 19.71 -11.97
N ALA A 92 -34.23 20.15 -10.76
CA ALA A 92 -32.84 20.30 -10.35
C ALA A 92 -32.31 19.01 -9.71
N LYS A 93 -31.27 18.39 -10.29
CA LYS A 93 -30.62 17.20 -9.73
C LYS A 93 -29.40 17.60 -8.88
N PRO A 94 -29.45 17.45 -7.55
CA PRO A 94 -28.32 17.81 -6.70
C PRO A 94 -27.19 16.77 -6.83
N TYR A 95 -25.95 17.22 -6.82
CA TYR A 95 -24.77 16.38 -6.70
C TYR A 95 -23.72 17.05 -5.82
N LYS A 96 -22.86 16.24 -5.19
CA LYS A 96 -21.84 16.73 -4.24
C LYS A 96 -20.47 16.67 -4.91
N LYS A 97 -19.78 17.81 -5.01
CA LYS A 97 -18.34 17.83 -5.34
C LYS A 97 -17.57 17.55 -4.04
N ARG A 98 -17.00 16.35 -3.96
CA ARG A 98 -16.30 15.85 -2.77
C ARG A 98 -14.84 16.31 -2.79
N THR A 99 -14.36 16.71 -1.62
CA THR A 99 -12.93 16.91 -1.36
C THR A 99 -12.41 15.84 -0.40
N SER A 100 -11.09 15.75 -0.26
CA SER A 100 -10.43 14.78 0.60
C SER A 100 -9.17 15.37 1.24
N HIS A 101 -8.71 14.70 2.29
CA HIS A 101 -7.46 14.99 2.99
C HIS A 101 -6.62 13.72 3.00
N ILE A 102 -5.34 13.84 2.68
CA ILE A 102 -4.38 12.73 2.71
C ILE A 102 -3.48 12.93 3.92
N ARG A 103 -3.29 11.88 4.71
CA ARG A 103 -2.31 11.83 5.80
C ARG A 103 -1.38 10.66 5.54
N VAL A 104 -0.09 10.95 5.49
CA VAL A 104 0.98 9.95 5.33
C VAL A 104 1.84 9.96 6.59
N ILE A 105 2.09 8.76 7.12
CA ILE A 105 3.02 8.56 8.24
C ILE A 105 4.13 7.63 7.77
N LEU A 106 5.35 8.15 7.74
CA LEU A 106 6.57 7.39 7.47
C LEU A 106 7.28 7.07 8.78
N VAL A 107 7.89 5.89 8.83
CA VAL A 107 8.67 5.44 10.00
C VAL A 107 10.01 4.92 9.53
N SER A 108 11.05 5.26 10.27
CA SER A 108 12.37 4.66 10.14
C SER A 108 12.29 3.15 10.43
N LYS A 109 12.69 2.33 9.48
CA LYS A 109 12.83 0.88 9.61
C LYS A 109 13.92 0.60 10.66
N ALA A 110 13.53 0.52 11.93
CA ALA A 110 14.35 -0.14 12.94
C ALA A 110 14.48 -1.59 12.47
N GLN A 111 15.70 -2.09 12.34
CA GLN A 111 15.98 -3.42 11.81
C GLN A 111 15.14 -4.46 12.57
N LYS A 112 14.04 -4.92 11.94
CA LYS A 112 13.41 -6.17 12.35
C LYS A 112 14.32 -7.27 11.83
N ALA A 113 15.07 -7.89 12.73
CA ALA A 113 15.89 -9.07 12.46
C ALA A 113 15.16 -10.04 11.51
N SER A 114 15.77 -10.26 10.33
CA SER A 114 15.98 -11.54 9.61
C SER A 114 15.02 -12.74 9.76
N GLY A 115 13.76 -12.59 10.19
CA GLY A 115 12.88 -13.71 10.54
C GLY A 115 12.03 -14.29 9.40
N LYS A 116 12.05 -13.72 8.19
CA LYS A 116 11.19 -14.16 7.07
C LYS A 116 11.85 -15.16 6.11
N ALA A 117 13.16 -15.12 5.91
CA ALA A 117 13.85 -16.05 5.02
C ALA A 117 13.92 -17.48 5.60
N VAL A 118 14.18 -17.61 6.90
CA VAL A 118 14.29 -18.90 7.62
C VAL A 118 12.97 -19.69 7.63
N LYS A 119 11.81 -19.01 7.64
CA LYS A 119 10.48 -19.68 7.64
C LYS A 119 10.06 -20.24 6.27
N VAL A 120 10.63 -19.75 5.18
CA VAL A 120 10.33 -20.26 3.84
C VAL A 120 11.14 -21.53 3.56
N GLN A 121 12.43 -21.54 3.92
CA GLN A 121 13.31 -22.71 3.79
C GLN A 121 12.84 -23.90 4.65
N SER A 122 12.53 -23.66 5.93
CA SER A 122 12.03 -24.71 6.83
C SER A 122 10.68 -25.30 6.42
N LYS A 123 9.81 -24.57 5.71
CA LYS A 123 8.57 -25.12 5.14
C LYS A 123 8.85 -26.01 3.93
N THR A 124 9.74 -25.58 3.04
CA THR A 124 10.10 -26.34 1.84
C THR A 124 10.78 -27.67 2.22
N GLU A 125 11.76 -27.63 3.12
CA GLU A 125 12.47 -28.81 3.64
C GLU A 125 11.52 -29.82 4.32
N ASN A 126 10.58 -29.34 5.13
CA ASN A 126 9.58 -30.21 5.77
C ASN A 126 8.64 -30.89 4.76
N THR A 127 8.28 -30.20 3.68
CA THR A 127 7.41 -30.76 2.63
C THR A 127 8.14 -31.81 1.80
N GLU A 128 9.42 -31.61 1.51
CA GLU A 128 10.29 -32.57 0.83
C GLU A 128 10.56 -33.81 1.68
N ASN A 129 10.81 -33.63 2.98
CA ASN A 129 10.99 -34.74 3.93
C ASN A 129 9.72 -35.60 4.06
N LEU A 130 8.53 -34.98 4.08
CA LEU A 130 7.26 -35.71 4.04
C LEU A 130 7.12 -36.53 2.75
N LYS A 131 7.37 -35.92 1.57
CA LYS A 131 7.32 -36.62 0.27
C LYS A 131 8.27 -37.81 0.21
N ASN A 132 9.50 -37.66 0.72
CA ASN A 132 10.49 -38.75 0.76
C ASN A 132 10.07 -39.89 1.71
N LYS A 133 9.49 -39.56 2.88
CA LYS A 133 8.94 -40.57 3.82
C LYS A 133 7.81 -41.39 3.18
N TYR A 134 6.92 -40.75 2.41
CA TYR A 134 5.86 -41.46 1.67
C TYR A 134 6.42 -42.32 0.52
N ARG A 135 7.47 -41.86 -0.17
CA ARG A 135 8.13 -42.60 -1.26
C ARG A 135 8.81 -43.88 -0.74
N GLN A 136 9.53 -43.79 0.37
CA GLN A 136 10.18 -44.93 1.03
C GLN A 136 9.19 -45.94 1.65
N ARG A 137 8.03 -45.48 2.13
CA ARG A 137 6.94 -46.37 2.57
C ARG A 137 6.32 -47.14 1.40
N ARG A 138 6.14 -46.50 0.24
CA ARG A 138 5.61 -47.14 -0.97
C ARG A 138 6.53 -48.21 -1.56
N SER A 139 7.86 -48.00 -1.53
CA SER A 139 8.82 -49.04 -1.98
C SER A 139 8.81 -50.24 -1.03
N LYS A 140 8.89 -50.00 0.28
CA LYS A 140 8.87 -51.08 1.30
C LYS A 140 7.59 -51.94 1.28
N VAL A 141 6.45 -51.40 0.86
CA VAL A 141 5.20 -52.17 0.71
C VAL A 141 5.20 -53.01 -0.58
N ARG A 142 5.93 -52.59 -1.63
CA ARG A 142 6.07 -53.36 -2.87
C ARG A 142 7.04 -54.54 -2.69
N ASP A 143 8.14 -54.33 -1.97
CA ASP A 143 9.16 -55.36 -1.72
C ASP A 143 8.68 -56.47 -0.77
N LYS A 144 7.63 -56.21 0.04
CA LYS A 144 7.06 -57.17 1.01
C LYS A 144 5.95 -58.06 0.43
N LYS A 145 5.67 -57.92 -0.87
CA LYS A 145 4.56 -58.57 -1.59
C LYS A 145 5.03 -59.58 -2.66
N GLN A 146 6.34 -59.78 -2.77
CA GLN A 146 7.00 -60.89 -3.47
C GLN A 146 7.44 -61.91 -2.44
#